data_AF-A0A9D5PZ26-F1
#
_entry.id   AF-A0A9D5PZ26-F1
#
_cell.length_a   1.000
_cell.length_b   1.000
_cell.length_c   1.000
_cell.angle_alpha   90.00
_cell.angle_beta   90.00
_cell.angle_gamma   90.00
#
_symmetry.space_group_name_H-M   'P 1'
#
loop_
_entity.id
_entity.type
_entity.pdbx_description
1 polymer ?
#
loop_
_entity_poly.entity_id
_entity_poly.type
_entity_poly.pdbx_seq_one_letter_code
_entity_poly.pdbx_strand_id
1 'polypeptide(L)'
;MHGGTTMISDIPPFRLAGNIYFVGTYEASSHLIDTGDGLILIDTGYERTADAVLDSMQILGFDIDDVKYILHSHGHGDHTFATPKLLKLCRAKTALHRADLRYVRAKFTPDIFLHDGDVIKLGNTEILCLETPGHTEGTISFFLDVTEGGKTYHAGMFGGAGTPQQKKKFLKERGLSYLQRGKFFKSIERLRGIPVDIFVGNHSWNNDTKGNYEKSLTSDTNPFIDPTRWCAFLDTCEKKLLDIIHEESRTEFVNYAHRGASEYYPENTMSSFDAGLEMGANGIETDVQITKDGIPVLFHDDTLTRVTGQDGAIADYTYEELLAFDVKKGDRTDKIMKFEDFLARYGERDITFAIELKRRGAAEAVVNLVRQYGVEKKCVITSFLFNEAAAVREYAPHMTVGYLTSTVNDELIARMLECGIDELCPKASLVTADAVEAWHRLGFNVRAWGVTDEAIMRTVYDAGADGMTVNFPDKLTAYIEQK
;
A
#
# COMPACT_ATOMS: atom_id res chain seq x y z
N MET A 1 2.60 -0.38 -26.74
CA MET A 1 3.39 0.13 -27.88
C MET A 1 3.12 1.62 -28.02
N HIS A 2 4.08 2.47 -27.65
CA HIS A 2 4.19 3.83 -28.14
C HIS A 2 5.60 3.94 -28.70
N GLY A 3 5.70 3.79 -30.02
CA GLY A 3 6.91 4.15 -30.75
C GLY A 3 6.95 5.67 -30.83
N GLY A 4 7.93 6.25 -30.15
CA GLY A 4 8.24 7.67 -30.22
C GLY A 4 9.71 7.82 -29.89
N THR A 5 10.50 8.22 -30.87
CA THR A 5 11.90 8.63 -30.75
C THR A 5 12.00 9.66 -29.62
N THR A 6 12.51 9.27 -28.46
CA THR A 6 12.62 10.14 -27.27
C THR A 6 14.02 10.72 -27.22
N MET A 7 14.11 12.04 -27.15
CA MET A 7 15.34 12.84 -27.22
C MET A 7 16.34 12.45 -26.12
N ILE A 8 17.62 12.39 -26.49
CA ILE A 8 18.75 12.41 -25.55
C ILE A 8 18.63 13.74 -24.77
N SER A 9 18.47 13.67 -23.44
CA SER A 9 18.22 14.75 -22.47
C SER A 9 18.05 16.19 -23.01
N ASP A 10 16.86 16.77 -22.84
CA ASP A 10 16.60 18.20 -23.09
C ASP A 10 17.26 19.14 -22.06
N ILE A 11 17.96 18.60 -21.06
CA ILE A 11 18.66 19.35 -20.02
C ILE A 11 20.16 19.06 -20.15
N PRO A 12 21.02 20.05 -20.46
CA PRO A 12 22.46 19.84 -20.51
C PRO A 12 23.00 19.54 -19.10
N PRO A 13 24.19 18.93 -18.96
CA PRO A 13 24.80 18.72 -17.65
C PRO A 13 25.26 20.05 -17.03
N PHE A 14 25.12 20.18 -15.70
CA PHE A 14 25.49 21.42 -15.00
C PHE A 14 25.80 21.16 -13.52
N ARG A 15 26.47 22.15 -12.89
CA ARG A 15 26.64 22.18 -11.43
C ARG A 15 25.36 22.69 -10.78
N LEU A 16 24.68 21.83 -10.01
CA LEU A 16 23.42 22.15 -9.35
C LEU A 16 23.63 23.08 -8.15
N ALA A 17 24.52 22.70 -7.23
CA ALA A 17 24.94 23.51 -6.09
C ALA A 17 26.16 22.87 -5.42
N GLY A 18 27.13 23.69 -5.00
CA GLY A 18 28.39 23.27 -4.36
C GLY A 18 29.05 22.14 -5.14
N ASN A 19 29.06 20.95 -4.53
CA ASN A 19 29.66 19.74 -5.10
C ASN A 19 28.65 18.76 -5.74
N ILE A 20 27.40 19.18 -5.95
CA ILE A 20 26.34 18.39 -6.60
C ILE A 20 26.24 18.79 -8.07
N TYR A 21 26.25 17.79 -8.95
CA TYR A 21 26.16 17.96 -10.40
C TYR A 21 25.03 17.11 -10.98
N PHE A 22 24.26 17.70 -11.89
CA PHE A 22 23.27 16.97 -12.67
C PHE A 22 23.96 16.36 -13.90
N VAL A 23 23.93 15.04 -13.99
CA VAL A 23 24.48 14.25 -15.13
C VAL A 23 23.43 13.34 -15.77
N GLY A 24 22.20 13.39 -15.28
CA GLY A 24 21.11 12.51 -15.70
C GLY A 24 20.39 12.97 -16.95
N THR A 25 19.18 12.45 -17.10
CA THR A 25 18.25 12.79 -18.17
C THR A 25 16.96 13.36 -17.61
N TYR A 26 16.08 13.82 -18.49
CA TYR A 26 14.74 14.27 -18.09
C TYR A 26 13.95 13.16 -17.37
N GLU A 27 13.96 11.93 -17.91
CA GLU A 27 13.17 10.81 -17.39
C GLU A 27 13.73 10.20 -16.11
N ALA A 28 15.07 10.15 -15.98
CA ALA A 28 15.76 9.62 -14.82
C ALA A 28 16.90 10.55 -14.43
N SER A 29 16.80 11.16 -13.24
CA SER A 29 17.82 12.07 -12.76
C SER A 29 18.93 11.28 -12.07
N SER A 30 20.15 11.48 -12.55
CA SER A 30 21.39 10.98 -11.97
C SER A 30 22.19 12.18 -11.50
N HIS A 31 22.73 12.08 -10.29
CA HIS A 31 23.50 13.16 -9.67
C HIS A 31 24.88 12.68 -9.29
N LEU A 32 25.89 13.44 -9.69
CA LEU A 32 27.28 13.18 -9.34
C LEU A 32 27.69 14.11 -8.19
N ILE A 33 28.33 13.55 -7.17
CA ILE A 33 28.81 14.27 -6.00
C ILE A 33 30.34 14.23 -6.00
N ASP A 34 30.96 15.41 -6.09
CA ASP A 34 32.42 15.56 -6.00
C ASP A 34 32.86 15.68 -4.53
N THR A 35 33.72 14.78 -4.10
CA THR A 35 34.14 14.71 -2.69
C THR A 35 35.60 15.13 -2.46
N GLY A 36 36.30 15.51 -3.53
CA GLY A 36 37.75 15.76 -3.52
C GLY A 36 38.63 14.50 -3.51
N ASP A 37 38.15 13.38 -2.96
CA ASP A 37 38.86 12.09 -2.92
C ASP A 37 38.23 11.03 -3.87
N GLY A 38 37.42 11.50 -4.82
CA GLY A 38 36.67 10.68 -5.77
C GLY A 38 35.20 11.10 -5.85
N LEU A 39 34.43 10.35 -6.64
CA LEU A 39 33.05 10.69 -6.97
C LEU A 39 32.06 9.68 -6.39
N ILE A 40 30.87 10.16 -6.05
CA ILE A 40 29.70 9.34 -5.75
C ILE A 40 28.64 9.61 -6.83
N LEU A 41 28.13 8.57 -7.47
CA LEU A 41 27.00 8.67 -8.39
C LEU A 41 25.72 8.20 -7.69
N ILE A 42 24.68 9.04 -7.64
CA ILE A 42 23.36 8.69 -7.14
C ILE A 42 22.44 8.42 -8.32
N ASP A 43 21.93 7.18 -8.39
CA ASP A 43 21.14 6.58 -9.46
C ASP A 43 21.82 6.61 -10.84
N THR A 44 21.57 5.59 -11.66
CA THR A 44 22.30 5.39 -12.92
C THR A 44 21.48 5.64 -14.18
N GLY A 45 20.15 5.72 -14.06
CA GLY A 45 19.28 5.81 -15.22
C GLY A 45 18.96 4.48 -15.87
N TYR A 46 18.41 4.57 -17.08
CA TYR A 46 18.18 3.42 -17.96
C TYR A 46 19.46 2.98 -18.66
N GLU A 47 19.52 1.72 -19.10
CA GLU A 47 20.62 1.24 -19.95
C GLU A 47 20.79 2.09 -21.23
N ARG A 48 19.66 2.52 -21.83
CA ARG A 48 19.65 3.38 -23.02
C ARG A 48 20.19 4.80 -22.79
N THR A 49 20.22 5.27 -21.55
CA THR A 49 20.70 6.61 -21.18
C THR A 49 22.11 6.61 -20.60
N ALA A 50 22.74 5.44 -20.45
CA ALA A 50 24.05 5.32 -19.83
C ALA A 50 25.14 6.14 -20.54
N ASP A 51 25.14 6.18 -21.87
CA ASP A 51 26.14 6.97 -22.63
C ASP A 51 25.92 8.46 -22.42
N ALA A 52 24.67 8.93 -22.32
CA ALA A 52 24.37 10.33 -22.02
C ALA A 52 24.85 10.76 -20.62
N VAL A 53 24.82 9.84 -19.64
CA VAL A 53 25.40 10.09 -18.31
C VAL A 53 26.93 10.19 -18.39
N LEU A 54 27.59 9.29 -19.13
CA LEU A 54 29.04 9.34 -19.34
C LEU A 54 29.48 10.61 -20.08
N ASP A 55 28.78 10.98 -21.16
CA ASP A 55 29.03 12.21 -21.91
C ASP A 55 28.83 13.43 -21.02
N SER A 56 27.81 13.43 -20.17
CA SER A 56 27.54 14.49 -19.20
C SER A 56 28.68 14.67 -18.19
N MET A 57 29.20 13.56 -17.66
CA MET A 57 30.38 13.59 -16.78
C MET A 57 31.59 14.18 -17.50
N GLN A 58 31.88 13.74 -18.72
CA GLN A 58 33.01 14.25 -19.51
C GLN A 58 32.89 15.75 -19.83
N ILE A 59 31.69 16.22 -20.19
CA ILE A 59 31.42 17.66 -20.45
C ILE A 59 31.73 18.50 -19.20
N LEU A 60 31.42 17.98 -18.01
CA LEU A 60 31.71 18.63 -16.74
C LEU A 60 33.15 18.41 -16.25
N GLY A 61 33.96 17.66 -16.99
CA GLY A 61 35.37 17.41 -16.68
C GLY A 61 35.62 16.27 -15.69
N PHE A 62 34.65 15.38 -15.49
CA PHE A 62 34.76 14.22 -14.61
C PHE A 62 35.05 12.93 -15.38
N ASP A 63 35.81 12.02 -14.75
CA ASP A 63 36.08 10.68 -15.26
C ASP A 63 35.26 9.63 -14.49
N ILE A 64 34.75 8.63 -15.20
CA ILE A 64 34.01 7.51 -14.60
C ILE A 64 34.91 6.65 -13.71
N ASP A 65 36.23 6.59 -13.98
CA ASP A 65 37.20 5.87 -13.15
C ASP A 65 37.33 6.46 -11.72
N ASP A 66 36.95 7.73 -11.55
CA ASP A 66 36.95 8.41 -10.25
C ASP A 66 35.73 8.08 -9.40
N VAL A 67 34.69 7.45 -9.97
CA VAL A 67 33.51 7.00 -9.21
C VAL A 67 33.89 5.86 -8.27
N LYS A 68 33.75 6.11 -6.96
CA LYS A 68 34.04 5.13 -5.89
C LYS A 68 32.77 4.48 -5.35
N TYR A 69 31.63 5.17 -5.44
CA TYR A 69 30.33 4.64 -5.03
C TYR A 69 29.25 4.94 -6.07
N ILE A 70 28.36 3.95 -6.28
CA ILE A 70 27.08 4.13 -6.96
C ILE A 70 25.99 3.82 -5.94
N LEU A 71 25.24 4.84 -5.51
CA LEU A 71 24.13 4.72 -4.58
C LEU A 71 22.83 4.63 -5.36
N HIS A 72 21.95 3.72 -4.98
CA HIS A 72 20.63 3.57 -5.59
C HIS A 72 19.55 3.96 -4.59
N SER A 73 18.68 4.89 -4.99
CA SER A 73 17.53 5.30 -4.19
C SER A 73 16.53 4.17 -4.02
N HIS A 74 16.29 3.38 -5.07
CA HIS A 74 15.45 2.19 -5.06
C HIS A 74 15.68 1.28 -6.27
N GLY A 75 15.07 0.10 -6.26
CA GLY A 75 15.34 -1.00 -7.19
C GLY A 75 14.69 -0.91 -8.58
N HIS A 76 14.01 0.19 -8.92
CA HIS A 76 13.36 0.32 -10.24
C HIS A 76 14.36 0.54 -11.39
N GLY A 77 13.90 0.29 -12.61
CA GLY A 77 14.78 0.18 -13.76
C GLY A 77 15.35 1.52 -14.25
N ASP A 78 14.58 2.58 -14.11
CA ASP A 78 15.01 3.97 -14.28
C ASP A 78 16.13 4.39 -13.33
N HIS A 79 16.41 3.65 -12.26
CA HIS A 79 17.46 3.99 -11.30
C HIS A 79 18.66 3.03 -11.37
N THR A 80 18.46 1.81 -11.89
CA THR A 80 19.42 0.69 -11.76
C THR A 80 19.89 0.06 -13.08
N PHE A 81 19.25 0.35 -14.22
CA PHE A 81 19.52 -0.43 -15.45
C PHE A 81 20.86 -0.09 -16.11
N ALA A 82 21.39 1.11 -15.92
CA ALA A 82 22.71 1.46 -16.42
C ALA A 82 23.86 0.90 -15.56
N THR A 83 23.61 0.53 -14.30
CA THR A 83 24.64 0.06 -13.36
C THR A 83 25.58 -1.01 -13.93
N PRO A 84 25.11 -2.10 -14.56
CA PRO A 84 26.01 -3.12 -15.11
C PRO A 84 26.93 -2.62 -16.22
N LYS A 85 26.52 -1.59 -16.97
CA LYS A 85 27.34 -0.97 -18.01
C LYS A 85 28.42 -0.07 -17.38
N LEU A 86 28.04 0.74 -16.40
CA LEU A 86 28.97 1.63 -15.69
C LEU A 86 30.03 0.85 -14.89
N LEU A 87 29.67 -0.28 -14.28
CA LEU A 87 30.62 -1.15 -13.56
C LEU A 87 31.67 -1.83 -14.45
N LYS A 88 31.51 -1.83 -15.78
CA LYS A 88 32.58 -2.27 -16.70
C LYS A 88 33.64 -1.20 -16.89
N LEU A 89 33.33 0.05 -16.53
CA LEU A 89 34.15 1.24 -16.80
C LEU A 89 34.74 1.84 -15.52
N CYS A 90 34.33 1.39 -14.34
CA CYS A 90 34.85 1.87 -13.07
C CYS A 90 34.95 0.74 -12.05
N ARG A 91 35.51 1.03 -10.87
CA ARG A 91 35.61 0.11 -9.74
C ARG A 91 34.73 0.52 -8.56
N ALA A 92 33.62 1.21 -8.85
CA ALA A 92 32.73 1.71 -7.83
C ALA A 92 32.07 0.56 -7.05
N LYS A 93 31.89 0.76 -5.74
CA LYS A 93 31.02 -0.10 -4.92
C LYS A 93 29.58 0.34 -5.11
N THR A 94 28.68 -0.62 -5.26
CA THR A 94 27.24 -0.37 -5.37
C THR A 94 26.54 -0.48 -4.02
N ALA A 95 25.62 0.43 -3.73
CA ALA A 95 24.79 0.41 -2.53
C ALA A 95 23.31 0.43 -2.89
N LEU A 96 22.51 -0.40 -2.22
CA LEU A 96 21.05 -0.50 -2.37
C LEU A 96 20.45 -1.13 -1.11
N HIS A 97 19.23 -0.79 -0.71
CA HIS A 97 18.56 -1.50 0.36
C HIS A 97 18.23 -2.96 -0.01
N ARG A 98 18.38 -3.90 0.94
CA ARG A 98 18.17 -5.34 0.66
C ARG A 98 16.76 -5.68 0.18
N ALA A 99 15.74 -5.05 0.74
CA ALA A 99 14.34 -5.31 0.37
C ALA A 99 14.07 -5.01 -1.11
N ASP A 100 14.91 -4.19 -1.75
CA ASP A 100 14.71 -3.78 -3.13
C ASP A 100 15.28 -4.73 -4.17
N LEU A 101 16.04 -5.74 -3.75
CA LEU A 101 16.53 -6.80 -4.65
C LEU A 101 15.40 -7.48 -5.45
N ARG A 102 14.18 -7.54 -4.90
CA ARG A 102 13.00 -8.09 -5.59
C ARG A 102 12.54 -7.25 -6.80
N TYR A 103 12.90 -5.97 -6.85
CA TYR A 103 12.53 -5.04 -7.92
C TYR A 103 13.63 -4.93 -8.98
N VAL A 104 14.89 -5.11 -8.58
CA VAL A 104 16.05 -5.02 -9.49
C VAL A 104 15.94 -6.08 -10.59
N ARG A 105 15.96 -5.62 -11.85
CA ARG A 105 16.05 -6.48 -13.04
C ARG A 105 17.42 -6.42 -13.73
N ALA A 106 18.24 -5.44 -13.38
CA ALA A 106 19.59 -5.30 -13.88
C ALA A 106 20.51 -6.40 -13.35
N LYS A 107 21.53 -6.79 -14.13
CA LYS A 107 22.46 -7.86 -13.78
C LYS A 107 23.65 -7.32 -12.96
N PHE A 108 23.42 -7.01 -11.69
CA PHE A 108 24.48 -6.71 -10.73
C PHE A 108 24.11 -7.20 -9.33
N THR A 109 25.08 -7.23 -8.42
CA THR A 109 24.87 -7.54 -7.00
C THR A 109 25.38 -6.37 -6.18
N PRO A 110 24.54 -5.76 -5.32
CA PRO A 110 24.98 -4.70 -4.43
C PRO A 110 26.16 -5.14 -3.55
N ASP A 111 27.19 -4.31 -3.45
CA ASP A 111 28.32 -4.52 -2.53
C ASP A 111 27.94 -4.15 -1.09
N ILE A 112 27.03 -3.17 -0.95
CA ILE A 112 26.59 -2.61 0.32
C ILE A 112 25.06 -2.67 0.38
N PHE A 113 24.55 -3.21 1.49
CA PHE A 113 23.14 -3.09 1.83
C PHE A 113 22.93 -1.90 2.75
N LEU A 114 22.21 -0.89 2.26
CA LEU A 114 21.89 0.30 3.04
C LEU A 114 20.82 -0.03 4.08
N HIS A 115 20.94 0.61 5.24
CA HIS A 115 20.02 0.56 6.37
C HIS A 115 19.67 1.98 6.85
N ASP A 116 18.56 2.09 7.59
CA ASP A 116 18.15 3.37 8.16
C ASP A 116 19.24 4.00 9.04
N GLY A 117 19.62 5.24 8.73
CA GLY A 117 20.62 6.01 9.47
C GLY A 117 22.07 5.75 9.04
N ASP A 118 22.31 4.91 8.04
CA ASP A 118 23.65 4.71 7.49
C ASP A 118 24.23 6.02 6.95
N VAL A 119 25.56 6.14 7.02
CA VAL A 119 26.29 7.29 6.47
C VAL A 119 27.37 6.79 5.51
N ILE A 120 27.26 7.17 4.24
CA ILE A 120 28.32 6.95 3.25
C ILE A 120 29.30 8.11 3.31
N LYS A 121 30.57 7.81 3.62
CA LYS A 121 31.64 8.81 3.71
C LYS A 121 32.65 8.60 2.60
N LEU A 122 32.99 9.70 1.92
CA LEU A 122 34.10 9.76 0.96
C LEU A 122 34.64 11.20 0.96
N GLY A 123 35.96 11.35 1.09
CA GLY A 123 36.62 12.66 1.13
C GLY A 123 36.01 13.61 2.15
N ASN A 124 35.62 14.79 1.68
CA ASN A 124 35.00 15.84 2.49
C ASN A 124 33.48 15.72 2.62
N THR A 125 32.86 14.64 2.13
CA THR A 125 31.41 14.50 2.01
C THR A 125 30.88 13.32 2.85
N GLU A 126 29.78 13.56 3.54
CA GLU A 126 29.00 12.54 4.23
C GLU A 126 27.56 12.56 3.70
N ILE A 127 27.03 11.40 3.30
CA ILE A 127 25.65 11.24 2.84
C ILE A 127 24.89 10.37 3.85
N LEU A 128 23.93 10.96 4.55
CA LEU A 128 22.99 10.27 5.42
C LEU A 128 21.93 9.55 4.56
N CYS A 129 21.73 8.27 4.82
CA CYS A 129 20.77 7.39 4.15
C CYS A 129 19.61 7.11 5.11
N LEU A 130 18.40 7.52 4.76
CA LEU A 130 17.20 7.27 5.56
C LEU A 130 16.24 6.37 4.80
N GLU A 131 15.73 5.33 5.47
CA GLU A 131 14.65 4.50 4.93
C GLU A 131 13.37 5.33 4.82
N THR A 132 12.79 5.31 3.62
CA THR A 132 11.55 6.01 3.28
C THR A 132 10.60 5.08 2.51
N PRO A 133 10.20 3.96 3.14
CA PRO A 133 9.38 2.94 2.49
C PRO A 133 8.01 3.47 2.06
N GLY A 134 7.46 2.81 1.04
CA GLY A 134 6.13 3.09 0.51
C GLY A 134 6.14 2.89 -1.00
N HIS A 135 6.95 3.67 -1.73
CA HIS A 135 7.11 3.48 -3.18
C HIS A 135 7.65 2.09 -3.53
N THR A 136 8.66 1.65 -2.79
CA THR A 136 9.08 0.25 -2.63
C THR A 136 9.38 0.02 -1.15
N GLU A 137 9.56 -1.24 -0.72
CA GLU A 137 9.87 -1.54 0.69
C GLU A 137 11.26 -1.07 1.12
N GLY A 138 12.20 -0.91 0.18
CA GLY A 138 13.58 -0.52 0.43
C GLY A 138 13.98 0.85 -0.13
N THR A 139 13.02 1.74 -0.37
CA THR A 139 13.34 3.10 -0.80
C THR A 139 14.21 3.82 0.23
N ILE A 140 15.30 4.45 -0.22
CA ILE A 140 16.23 5.25 0.57
C ILE A 140 16.22 6.70 0.08
N SER A 141 16.10 7.64 1.01
CA SER A 141 16.33 9.07 0.80
C SER A 141 17.74 9.46 1.23
N PHE A 142 18.36 10.40 0.50
CA PHE A 142 19.74 10.83 0.73
C PHE A 142 19.81 12.29 1.18
N PHE A 143 20.65 12.57 2.17
CA PHE A 143 20.86 13.92 2.71
C PHE A 143 22.35 14.22 2.87
N LEU A 144 22.76 15.44 2.53
CA LEU A 144 24.15 15.88 2.64
C LEU A 144 24.25 17.39 2.80
N ASP A 145 25.35 17.85 3.39
CA ASP A 145 25.66 19.27 3.50
C ASP A 145 26.44 19.74 2.28
N VAL A 146 26.04 20.89 1.75
CA VAL A 146 26.61 21.50 0.54
C VAL A 146 27.09 22.90 0.86
N THR A 147 28.32 23.23 0.49
CA THR A 147 28.85 24.59 0.64
C THR A 147 28.79 25.34 -0.69
N GLU A 148 28.10 26.48 -0.73
CA GLU A 148 28.00 27.38 -1.88
C GLU A 148 28.21 28.82 -1.41
N GLY A 149 29.08 29.58 -2.07
CA GLY A 149 29.34 30.98 -1.70
C GLY A 149 29.83 31.20 -0.26
N GLY A 150 30.49 30.21 0.34
CA GLY A 150 30.96 30.26 1.74
C GLY A 150 29.89 30.01 2.80
N LYS A 151 28.67 29.64 2.40
CA LYS A 151 27.58 29.21 3.29
C LYS A 151 27.29 27.72 3.09
N THR A 152 26.97 27.03 4.17
CA THR A 152 26.51 25.63 4.17
C THR A 152 24.99 25.58 4.07
N TYR A 153 24.50 24.65 3.25
CA TYR A 153 23.10 24.38 2.96
C TYR A 153 22.82 22.89 3.09
N HIS A 154 21.62 22.51 3.52
CA HIS A 154 21.21 21.11 3.61
C HIS A 154 20.53 20.67 2.32
N ALA A 155 21.12 19.70 1.62
CA ALA A 155 20.53 19.09 0.43
C ALA A 155 19.83 17.78 0.79
N GLY A 156 18.67 17.54 0.15
CA GLY A 156 17.86 16.35 0.38
C GLY A 156 17.28 15.80 -0.91
N MET A 157 17.24 14.47 -1.03
CA MET A 157 16.59 13.72 -2.10
C MET A 157 15.57 12.76 -1.51
N PHE A 158 14.31 12.86 -1.96
CA PHE A 158 13.32 11.82 -1.70
C PHE A 158 13.48 10.70 -2.73
N GLY A 159 13.92 9.52 -2.28
CA GLY A 159 14.30 8.41 -3.16
C GLY A 159 13.20 7.80 -4.01
N GLY A 160 11.92 7.90 -3.62
CA GLY A 160 10.82 7.28 -4.33
C GLY A 160 9.47 7.92 -4.00
N ALA A 161 9.05 8.87 -4.83
CA ALA A 161 7.83 9.65 -4.62
C ALA A 161 6.64 9.20 -5.50
N GLY A 162 6.79 8.10 -6.23
CA GLY A 162 5.77 7.60 -7.15
C GLY A 162 4.57 7.02 -6.42
N THR A 163 3.40 7.63 -6.59
CA THR A 163 2.13 7.16 -6.03
C THR A 163 1.39 6.06 -6.84
N PRO A 164 1.65 5.78 -8.13
CA PRO A 164 0.99 4.65 -8.83
C PRO A 164 1.21 3.28 -8.16
N GLN A 165 2.36 3.09 -7.52
CA GLN A 165 2.70 1.89 -6.74
C GLN A 165 1.87 1.76 -5.46
N GLN A 166 1.19 2.83 -5.04
CA GLN A 166 0.31 2.80 -3.88
C GLN A 166 -1.09 2.30 -4.20
N LYS A 167 -1.50 2.19 -5.47
CA LYS A 167 -2.87 1.76 -5.85
C LYS A 167 -3.19 0.35 -5.35
N LYS A 168 -4.43 0.11 -4.91
CA LYS A 168 -4.89 -1.19 -4.35
C LYS A 168 -4.59 -2.32 -5.32
N LYS A 169 -4.89 -2.10 -6.61
CA LYS A 169 -4.59 -3.04 -7.69
C LYS A 169 -3.09 -3.43 -7.75
N PHE A 170 -2.20 -2.45 -7.71
CA PHE A 170 -0.75 -2.73 -7.77
C PHE A 170 -0.29 -3.54 -6.56
N LEU A 171 -0.72 -3.13 -5.36
CA LEU A 171 -0.36 -3.82 -4.10
C LEU A 171 -0.87 -5.27 -4.12
N LYS A 172 -2.15 -5.48 -4.48
CA LYS A 172 -2.80 -6.79 -4.57
C LYS A 172 -2.13 -7.71 -5.61
N GLU A 173 -1.82 -7.21 -6.81
CA GLU A 173 -1.13 -7.98 -7.85
C GLU A 173 0.27 -8.43 -7.42
N ARG A 174 0.92 -7.66 -6.54
CA ARG A 174 2.27 -7.93 -6.00
C ARG A 174 2.27 -8.66 -4.67
N GLY A 175 1.10 -9.02 -4.12
CA GLY A 175 0.97 -9.65 -2.81
C GLY A 175 1.49 -8.76 -1.67
N LEU A 176 1.37 -7.45 -1.83
CA LEU A 176 1.77 -6.45 -0.84
C LEU A 176 0.57 -6.02 0.01
N SER A 177 0.80 -5.80 1.30
CA SER A 177 -0.19 -5.26 2.22
C SER A 177 -0.52 -3.80 1.91
N TYR A 178 -1.78 -3.40 2.16
CA TYR A 178 -2.23 -2.01 2.05
C TYR A 178 -1.58 -1.08 3.08
N LEU A 179 -1.04 -1.64 4.18
CA LEU A 179 -0.27 -0.91 5.19
C LEU A 179 0.97 -0.22 4.62
N GLN A 180 1.42 -0.58 3.41
CA GLN A 180 2.47 0.15 2.69
C GLN A 180 2.11 1.62 2.45
N ARG A 181 0.83 1.95 2.28
CA ARG A 181 0.36 3.35 2.18
C ARG A 181 0.66 4.12 3.45
N GLY A 182 0.43 3.52 4.61
CA GLY A 182 0.74 4.12 5.90
C GLY A 182 2.23 4.36 6.11
N LYS A 183 3.08 3.44 5.60
CA LYS A 183 4.53 3.63 5.58
C LYS A 183 4.94 4.82 4.72
N PHE A 184 4.28 5.03 3.58
CA PHE A 184 4.52 6.20 2.74
C PHE A 184 4.17 7.52 3.45
N PHE A 185 3.02 7.60 4.12
CA PHE A 185 2.65 8.78 4.91
C PHE A 185 3.63 9.04 6.06
N LYS A 186 4.03 8.00 6.81
CA LYS A 186 5.05 8.12 7.87
C LYS A 186 6.40 8.58 7.32
N SER A 187 6.79 8.11 6.14
CA SER A 187 7.99 8.59 5.45
C SER A 187 7.90 10.08 5.14
N ILE A 188 6.78 10.54 4.58
CA ILE A 188 6.54 11.96 4.31
C ILE A 188 6.62 12.79 5.60
N GLU A 189 5.96 12.36 6.67
CA GLU A 189 5.96 13.06 7.96
C GLU A 189 7.38 13.17 8.55
N ARG A 190 8.13 12.06 8.53
CA ARG A 190 9.54 12.05 8.97
C ARG A 190 10.38 13.03 8.16
N LEU A 191 10.26 13.00 6.84
CA LEU A 191 11.04 13.84 5.94
C LEU A 191 10.69 15.33 6.05
N ARG A 192 9.42 15.64 6.35
CA ARG A 192 8.94 17.01 6.59
C ARG A 192 9.61 17.65 7.82
N GLY A 193 10.01 16.84 8.79
CA GLY A 193 10.75 17.29 9.98
C GLY A 193 12.22 17.64 9.73
N ILE A 194 12.75 17.38 8.53
CA ILE A 194 14.15 17.63 8.16
C ILE A 194 14.23 18.94 7.35
N PRO A 195 14.98 19.96 7.82
CA PRO A 195 15.24 21.16 7.05
C PRO A 195 16.04 20.83 5.78
N VAL A 196 15.54 21.27 4.62
CA VAL A 196 16.20 21.10 3.33
C VAL A 196 16.17 22.43 2.59
N ASP A 197 17.35 22.98 2.32
CA ASP A 197 17.53 24.21 1.54
C ASP A 197 17.60 23.92 0.04
N ILE A 198 18.12 22.74 -0.33
CA ILE A 198 18.35 22.33 -1.72
C ILE A 198 17.64 21.01 -1.96
N PHE A 199 16.49 21.05 -2.63
CA PHE A 199 15.79 19.83 -3.03
C PHE A 199 16.42 19.25 -4.30
N VAL A 200 17.06 18.08 -4.17
CA VAL A 200 17.60 17.29 -5.28
C VAL A 200 16.55 16.28 -5.73
N GLY A 201 15.99 16.46 -6.93
CA GLY A 201 14.96 15.57 -7.47
C GLY A 201 15.53 14.22 -7.91
N ASN A 202 14.91 13.11 -7.50
CA ASN A 202 15.18 11.78 -8.09
C ASN A 202 14.64 11.68 -9.54
N HIS A 203 13.73 12.57 -9.92
CA HIS A 203 13.34 12.88 -11.29
C HIS A 203 13.29 14.39 -11.51
N SER A 204 13.45 14.82 -12.77
CA SER A 204 13.64 16.22 -13.14
C SER A 204 12.41 17.10 -12.84
N TRP A 205 11.21 16.53 -12.89
CA TRP A 205 9.97 17.24 -12.58
C TRP A 205 9.71 17.41 -11.08
N ASN A 206 10.42 16.71 -10.21
CA ASN A 206 10.17 16.83 -8.76
C ASN A 206 10.53 18.21 -8.24
N ASN A 207 11.64 18.75 -8.71
CA ASN A 207 12.18 20.03 -8.27
C ASN A 207 12.28 21.04 -9.42
N ASP A 208 11.54 20.85 -10.53
CA ASP A 208 11.63 21.69 -11.74
C ASP A 208 13.09 21.91 -12.20
N THR A 209 13.85 20.81 -12.36
CA THR A 209 15.27 20.85 -12.71
C THR A 209 15.52 21.71 -13.95
N LYS A 210 14.70 21.55 -14.99
CA LYS A 210 14.84 22.31 -16.25
C LYS A 210 14.60 23.80 -16.03
N GLY A 211 13.49 24.18 -15.40
CA GLY A 211 13.18 25.59 -15.15
C GLY A 211 14.18 26.26 -14.22
N ASN A 212 14.68 25.55 -13.21
CA ASN A 212 15.76 26.06 -12.36
C ASN A 212 17.09 26.19 -13.11
N TYR A 213 17.45 25.23 -13.97
CA TYR A 213 18.64 25.34 -14.81
C TYR A 213 18.54 26.58 -15.72
N GLU A 214 17.43 26.77 -16.44
CA GLU A 214 17.22 27.93 -17.31
C GLU A 214 17.32 29.26 -16.55
N LYS A 215 16.75 29.34 -15.34
CA LYS A 215 16.89 30.51 -14.46
C LYS A 215 18.33 30.74 -14.03
N SER A 216 19.10 29.69 -13.76
CA SER A 216 20.50 29.79 -13.31
C SER A 216 21.42 30.45 -14.34
N LEU A 217 21.07 30.39 -15.63
CA LEU A 217 21.83 31.03 -16.71
C LEU A 217 21.78 32.56 -16.69
N THR A 218 20.81 33.14 -15.99
CA THR A 218 20.54 34.59 -15.99
C THR A 218 20.43 35.20 -14.60
N SER A 219 20.40 34.38 -13.55
CA SER A 219 20.22 34.81 -12.16
C SER A 219 21.56 34.97 -11.44
N ASP A 220 21.68 36.03 -10.64
CA ASP A 220 22.81 36.23 -9.72
C ASP A 220 22.76 35.29 -8.50
N THR A 221 21.62 34.64 -8.27
CA THR A 221 21.38 33.69 -7.16
C THR A 221 21.10 32.29 -7.69
N ASN A 222 21.51 31.27 -6.96
CA ASN A 222 21.27 29.88 -7.34
C ASN A 222 19.79 29.51 -7.10
N PRO A 223 18.99 29.24 -8.15
CA PRO A 223 17.55 28.95 -8.03
C PRO A 223 17.24 27.57 -7.41
N PHE A 224 18.24 26.72 -7.22
CA PHE A 224 18.08 25.46 -6.50
C PHE A 224 18.11 25.62 -4.98
N ILE A 225 18.54 26.78 -4.47
CA ILE A 225 18.51 27.12 -3.04
C ILE A 225 17.14 27.75 -2.74
N ASP A 226 16.18 26.90 -2.38
CA ASP A 226 14.80 27.27 -2.08
C ASP A 226 14.26 26.36 -0.96
N PRO A 227 14.31 26.81 0.31
CA PRO A 227 13.92 25.99 1.45
C PRO A 227 12.40 25.70 1.49
N THR A 228 11.60 26.35 0.65
CA THR A 228 10.15 26.12 0.60
C THR A 228 9.77 24.93 -0.26
N ARG A 229 10.64 24.56 -1.22
CA ARG A 229 10.31 23.57 -2.26
C ARG A 229 10.19 22.15 -1.72
N TRP A 230 10.99 21.81 -0.70
CA TRP A 230 10.97 20.48 -0.09
C TRP A 230 9.60 20.15 0.51
N CYS A 231 9.11 20.99 1.43
CA CYS A 231 7.81 20.78 2.07
C CYS A 231 6.66 20.85 1.05
N ALA A 232 6.71 21.78 0.08
CA ALA A 232 5.70 21.85 -0.98
C ALA A 232 5.63 20.58 -1.85
N PHE A 233 6.77 19.94 -2.10
CA PHE A 233 6.82 18.66 -2.79
C PHE A 233 6.21 17.53 -1.95
N LEU A 234 6.56 17.46 -0.67
CA LEU A 234 6.01 16.48 0.27
C LEU A 234 4.48 16.63 0.41
N ASP A 235 3.97 17.86 0.51
CA ASP A 235 2.53 18.16 0.48
C ASP A 235 1.85 17.62 -0.78
N THR A 236 2.52 17.77 -1.93
CA THR A 236 2.01 17.27 -3.21
C THR A 236 1.95 15.74 -3.23
N CYS A 237 2.97 15.06 -2.70
CA CYS A 237 2.99 13.60 -2.60
C CYS A 237 1.88 13.08 -1.68
N GLU A 238 1.70 13.73 -0.53
CA GLU A 238 0.66 13.41 0.44
C GLU A 238 -0.73 13.56 -0.17
N LYS A 239 -0.99 14.72 -0.79
CA LYS A 239 -2.25 15.00 -1.47
C LYS A 239 -2.54 13.98 -2.58
N LYS A 240 -1.55 13.66 -3.42
CA LYS A 240 -1.73 12.68 -4.50
C LYS A 240 -2.11 11.29 -3.98
N LEU A 241 -1.55 10.86 -2.85
CA LEU A 241 -1.93 9.58 -2.26
C LEU A 241 -3.34 9.64 -1.67
N LEU A 242 -3.70 10.71 -0.97
CA LEU A 242 -5.07 10.89 -0.46
C LEU A 242 -6.10 10.92 -1.60
N ASP A 243 -5.82 11.65 -2.68
CA ASP A 243 -6.69 11.69 -3.86
C ASP A 243 -6.92 10.27 -4.43
N ILE A 244 -5.86 9.44 -4.53
CA ILE A 244 -5.96 8.03 -4.96
C ILE A 244 -6.83 7.22 -3.99
N ILE A 245 -6.59 7.35 -2.68
CA ILE A 245 -7.36 6.62 -1.67
C ILE A 245 -8.84 7.01 -1.76
N HIS A 246 -9.15 8.31 -1.79
CA HIS A 246 -10.51 8.79 -1.92
C HIS A 246 -11.19 8.33 -3.21
N GLU A 247 -10.48 8.35 -4.34
CA GLU A 247 -10.99 7.84 -5.62
C GLU A 247 -11.32 6.34 -5.52
N GLU A 248 -10.43 5.54 -4.96
CA GLU A 248 -10.64 4.10 -4.80
C GLU A 248 -11.73 3.78 -3.78
N SER A 249 -11.82 4.48 -2.65
CA SER A 249 -12.91 4.26 -1.67
C SER A 249 -14.28 4.60 -2.26
N ARG A 250 -14.36 5.38 -3.36
CA ARG A 250 -15.60 5.64 -4.12
C ARG A 250 -15.82 4.61 -5.22
N THR A 251 -14.82 4.38 -6.05
CA THR A 251 -14.94 3.55 -7.27
C THR A 251 -14.84 2.05 -7.00
N GLU A 252 -14.19 1.67 -5.91
CA GLU A 252 -14.03 0.29 -5.46
C GLU A 252 -14.77 0.02 -4.13
N PHE A 253 -15.76 0.86 -3.78
CA PHE A 253 -16.55 0.69 -2.56
C PHE A 253 -17.23 -0.69 -2.54
N VAL A 254 -17.12 -1.41 -1.42
CA VAL A 254 -17.74 -2.74 -1.29
C VAL A 254 -19.02 -2.69 -0.45
N ASN A 255 -20.15 -2.93 -1.12
CA ASN A 255 -21.45 -3.23 -0.53
C ASN A 255 -21.48 -4.71 -0.14
N TYR A 256 -21.13 -5.02 1.12
CA TYR A 256 -21.22 -6.37 1.63
C TYR A 256 -22.64 -6.68 2.09
N ALA A 257 -23.29 -7.65 1.43
CA ALA A 257 -24.54 -8.22 1.91
C ALA A 257 -24.27 -8.98 3.22
N HIS A 258 -24.68 -8.39 4.36
CA HIS A 258 -24.41 -8.90 5.71
C HIS A 258 -25.20 -10.17 5.99
N ARG A 259 -24.51 -11.32 6.02
CA ARG A 259 -25.10 -12.66 6.05
C ARG A 259 -26.05 -12.91 4.87
N GLY A 260 -25.75 -12.28 3.73
CA GLY A 260 -26.67 -12.09 2.61
C GLY A 260 -27.61 -10.91 2.82
N ALA A 261 -28.78 -10.92 2.19
CA ALA A 261 -29.81 -9.90 2.38
C ALA A 261 -30.65 -10.15 3.65
N SER A 262 -29.99 -10.16 4.82
CA SER A 262 -30.55 -10.62 6.11
C SER A 262 -31.72 -9.79 6.65
N GLU A 263 -31.96 -8.59 6.10
CA GLU A 263 -33.18 -7.85 6.38
C GLU A 263 -34.42 -8.57 5.82
N TYR A 264 -34.27 -9.30 4.70
CA TYR A 264 -35.37 -9.85 3.92
C TYR A 264 -35.40 -11.39 3.90
N TYR A 265 -34.25 -12.05 4.02
CA TYR A 265 -34.08 -13.51 3.89
C TYR A 265 -33.45 -14.13 5.16
N PRO A 266 -33.59 -15.46 5.36
CA PRO A 266 -32.90 -16.18 6.44
C PRO A 266 -31.39 -15.96 6.38
N GLU A 267 -30.78 -15.44 7.43
CA GLU A 267 -29.36 -15.06 7.44
C GLU A 267 -28.42 -16.27 7.24
N ASN A 268 -27.28 -16.06 6.57
CA ASN A 268 -26.25 -17.07 6.30
C ASN A 268 -26.76 -18.29 5.50
N THR A 269 -27.65 -18.07 4.54
CA THR A 269 -28.25 -19.14 3.72
C THR A 269 -28.08 -18.85 2.24
N MET A 270 -28.22 -19.89 1.40
CA MET A 270 -28.07 -19.75 -0.05
C MET A 270 -29.06 -18.72 -0.61
N SER A 271 -30.31 -18.73 -0.15
CA SER A 271 -31.32 -17.77 -0.61
C SER A 271 -30.99 -16.32 -0.22
N SER A 272 -30.39 -16.07 0.95
CA SER A 272 -30.01 -14.71 1.35
C SER A 272 -28.83 -14.18 0.54
N PHE A 273 -27.85 -15.02 0.22
CA PHE A 273 -26.71 -14.64 -0.60
C PHE A 273 -27.11 -14.36 -2.05
N ASP A 274 -27.90 -15.25 -2.65
CA ASP A 274 -28.42 -15.06 -4.01
C ASP A 274 -29.20 -13.74 -4.10
N ALA A 275 -30.11 -13.50 -3.16
CA ALA A 275 -30.87 -12.25 -3.11
C ALA A 275 -29.98 -11.01 -2.91
N GLY A 276 -28.94 -11.10 -2.07
CA GLY A 276 -28.02 -9.98 -1.85
C GLY A 276 -27.28 -9.58 -3.13
N LEU A 277 -26.84 -10.55 -3.92
CA LEU A 277 -26.21 -10.30 -5.21
C LEU A 277 -27.20 -9.75 -6.25
N GLU A 278 -28.43 -10.27 -6.29
CA GLU A 278 -29.51 -9.73 -7.14
C GLU A 278 -29.85 -8.27 -6.80
N MET A 279 -29.64 -7.86 -5.55
CA MET A 279 -29.81 -6.48 -5.05
C MET A 279 -28.60 -5.57 -5.33
N GLY A 280 -27.60 -6.05 -6.08
CA GLY A 280 -26.44 -5.26 -6.49
C GLY A 280 -25.28 -5.24 -5.49
N ALA A 281 -25.29 -6.11 -4.47
CA ALA A 281 -24.11 -6.30 -3.64
C ALA A 281 -22.92 -6.81 -4.48
N ASN A 282 -21.76 -6.19 -4.32
CA ASN A 282 -20.48 -6.62 -4.93
C ASN A 282 -19.56 -7.31 -3.91
N GLY A 283 -20.07 -7.56 -2.70
CA GLY A 283 -19.45 -8.43 -1.72
C GLY A 283 -20.48 -9.18 -0.87
N ILE A 284 -20.04 -10.29 -0.28
CA ILE A 284 -20.82 -11.05 0.71
C ILE A 284 -20.04 -11.08 2.01
N GLU A 285 -20.71 -10.80 3.11
CA GLU A 285 -20.21 -11.09 4.44
C GLU A 285 -20.92 -12.33 5.00
N THR A 286 -20.18 -13.19 5.70
CA THR A 286 -20.73 -14.40 6.32
C THR A 286 -19.94 -14.83 7.55
N ASP A 287 -20.59 -15.56 8.44
CA ASP A 287 -20.06 -16.03 9.71
C ASP A 287 -19.73 -17.52 9.64
N VAL A 288 -18.51 -17.92 10.02
CA VAL A 288 -18.11 -19.34 10.04
C VAL A 288 -17.99 -19.86 11.46
N GLN A 289 -18.59 -21.04 11.69
CA GLN A 289 -18.43 -21.87 12.87
C GLN A 289 -18.10 -23.32 12.48
N ILE A 290 -17.61 -24.11 13.44
CA ILE A 290 -17.20 -25.50 13.23
C ILE A 290 -18.18 -26.44 13.96
N THR A 291 -18.71 -27.42 13.23
CA THR A 291 -19.59 -28.47 13.78
C THR A 291 -18.83 -29.46 14.67
N LYS A 292 -19.58 -30.34 15.37
CA LYS A 292 -19.02 -31.43 16.19
C LYS A 292 -18.06 -32.35 15.44
N ASP A 293 -18.35 -32.60 14.16
CA ASP A 293 -17.56 -33.42 13.25
C ASP A 293 -16.51 -32.64 12.45
N GLY A 294 -16.24 -31.38 12.82
CA GLY A 294 -15.16 -30.57 12.28
C GLY A 294 -15.45 -29.90 10.93
N ILE A 295 -16.72 -29.86 10.50
CA ILE A 295 -17.13 -29.27 9.23
C ILE A 295 -17.40 -27.76 9.42
N PRO A 296 -16.77 -26.87 8.63
CA PRO A 296 -17.10 -25.45 8.65
C PRO A 296 -18.49 -25.16 8.05
N VAL A 297 -19.33 -24.47 8.80
CA VAL A 297 -20.71 -24.09 8.43
C VAL A 297 -20.97 -22.60 8.66
N LEU A 298 -21.97 -22.07 7.96
CA LEU A 298 -22.33 -20.67 8.02
C LEU A 298 -23.37 -20.39 9.11
N PHE A 299 -22.97 -19.70 10.19
CA PHE A 299 -23.86 -19.40 11.31
C PHE A 299 -23.33 -18.30 12.24
N HIS A 300 -24.15 -17.30 12.55
CA HIS A 300 -23.74 -16.15 13.36
C HIS A 300 -23.73 -16.41 14.87
N ASP A 301 -24.87 -16.83 15.42
CA ASP A 301 -25.10 -16.80 16.87
C ASP A 301 -24.30 -17.85 17.63
N ASP A 302 -24.12 -17.62 18.92
CA ASP A 302 -23.56 -18.63 19.81
C ASP A 302 -24.46 -19.87 19.95
N THR A 303 -25.78 -19.68 19.81
CA THR A 303 -26.82 -20.70 20.00
C THR A 303 -27.78 -20.75 18.82
N LEU A 304 -28.38 -21.91 18.56
CA LEU A 304 -29.30 -22.13 17.45
C LEU A 304 -30.68 -21.44 17.62
N THR A 305 -31.04 -21.06 18.85
CA THR A 305 -32.41 -20.75 19.25
C THR A 305 -33.07 -19.61 18.48
N ARG A 306 -32.38 -18.48 18.27
CA ARG A 306 -32.99 -17.28 17.68
C ARG A 306 -33.53 -17.52 16.27
N VAL A 307 -32.76 -18.22 15.43
CA VAL A 307 -33.06 -18.35 14.00
C VAL A 307 -33.62 -19.72 13.60
N THR A 308 -33.43 -20.74 14.45
CA THR A 308 -33.93 -22.10 14.17
C THR A 308 -35.03 -22.57 15.13
N GLY A 309 -35.12 -21.95 16.32
CA GLY A 309 -35.96 -22.42 17.42
C GLY A 309 -35.46 -23.68 18.13
N GLN A 310 -34.26 -24.18 17.80
CA GLN A 310 -33.63 -25.34 18.44
C GLN A 310 -32.68 -24.91 19.55
N ASP A 311 -32.44 -25.81 20.52
CA ASP A 311 -31.48 -25.59 21.59
C ASP A 311 -30.06 -26.00 21.16
N GLY A 312 -29.05 -25.58 21.93
CA GLY A 312 -27.64 -25.93 21.70
C GLY A 312 -26.89 -24.98 20.77
N ALA A 313 -25.62 -25.31 20.54
CA ALA A 313 -24.69 -24.58 19.69
C ALA A 313 -24.28 -25.43 18.47
N ILE A 314 -23.69 -24.80 17.45
CA ILE A 314 -23.19 -25.50 16.25
C ILE A 314 -22.25 -26.66 16.60
N ALA A 315 -21.39 -26.49 17.61
CA ALA A 315 -20.43 -27.50 18.05
C ALA A 315 -21.05 -28.73 18.73
N ASP A 316 -22.35 -28.71 19.06
CA ASP A 316 -23.04 -29.83 19.71
C ASP A 316 -23.56 -30.87 18.69
N TYR A 317 -23.63 -30.50 17.41
CA TYR A 317 -24.25 -31.28 16.34
C TYR A 317 -23.27 -31.60 15.21
N THR A 318 -23.41 -32.77 14.60
CA THR A 318 -22.79 -33.06 13.29
C THR A 318 -23.49 -32.28 12.19
N TYR A 319 -22.85 -32.10 11.03
CA TYR A 319 -23.52 -31.42 9.92
C TYR A 319 -24.81 -32.14 9.47
N GLU A 320 -24.81 -33.48 9.47
CA GLU A 320 -25.98 -34.28 9.11
C GLU A 320 -27.16 -34.01 10.07
N GLU A 321 -26.89 -33.87 11.36
CA GLU A 321 -27.92 -33.52 12.36
C GLU A 321 -28.46 -32.09 12.13
N LEU A 322 -27.59 -31.15 11.74
CA LEU A 322 -27.99 -29.76 11.45
C LEU A 322 -28.92 -29.63 10.23
N LEU A 323 -28.90 -30.59 9.28
CA LEU A 323 -29.81 -30.59 8.13
C LEU A 323 -31.29 -30.73 8.54
N ALA A 324 -31.57 -31.27 9.72
CA ALA A 324 -32.93 -31.35 10.27
C ALA A 324 -33.47 -29.97 10.69
N PHE A 325 -32.61 -28.95 10.85
CA PHE A 325 -33.00 -27.63 11.33
C PHE A 325 -33.23 -26.67 10.17
N ASP A 326 -34.23 -25.79 10.32
CA ASP A 326 -34.52 -24.72 9.37
C ASP A 326 -34.05 -23.39 9.96
N VAL A 327 -33.38 -22.57 9.16
CA VAL A 327 -33.10 -21.16 9.46
C VAL A 327 -34.27 -20.33 8.94
N LYS A 328 -34.81 -19.44 9.77
CA LYS A 328 -36.08 -18.74 9.50
C LYS A 328 -35.95 -17.22 9.49
N LYS A 329 -36.73 -16.58 8.60
CA LYS A 329 -36.99 -15.13 8.59
C LYS A 329 -38.42 -14.87 8.09
N GLY A 330 -39.31 -14.49 9.01
CA GLY A 330 -40.74 -14.43 8.69
C GLY A 330 -41.24 -15.81 8.22
N ASP A 331 -41.93 -15.84 7.08
CA ASP A 331 -42.41 -17.09 6.47
C ASP A 331 -41.36 -17.82 5.61
N ARG A 332 -40.17 -17.24 5.44
CA ARG A 332 -39.08 -17.86 4.67
C ARG A 332 -38.30 -18.84 5.54
N THR A 333 -37.97 -19.97 4.94
CA THR A 333 -37.19 -21.05 5.54
C THR A 333 -36.07 -21.46 4.58
N ASP A 334 -34.90 -21.76 5.11
CA ASP A 334 -33.75 -22.29 4.36
C ASP A 334 -32.87 -23.16 5.30
N LYS A 335 -31.79 -23.73 4.80
CA LYS A 335 -30.90 -24.64 5.54
C LYS A 335 -29.57 -24.01 5.93
N ILE A 336 -28.98 -24.54 7.00
CA ILE A 336 -27.59 -24.24 7.38
C ILE A 336 -26.67 -24.75 6.27
N MET A 337 -25.87 -23.85 5.71
CA MET A 337 -25.00 -24.10 4.56
C MET A 337 -23.58 -24.46 5.04
N LYS A 338 -22.90 -25.39 4.36
CA LYS A 338 -21.44 -25.56 4.56
C LYS A 338 -20.70 -24.38 3.94
N PHE A 339 -19.57 -24.02 4.53
CA PHE A 339 -18.68 -23.03 3.93
C PHE A 339 -18.09 -23.53 2.59
N GLU A 340 -17.86 -24.83 2.45
CA GLU A 340 -17.40 -25.44 1.20
C GLU A 340 -18.42 -25.24 0.05
N ASP A 341 -19.71 -25.46 0.32
CA ASP A 341 -20.78 -25.25 -0.66
C ASP A 341 -20.89 -23.77 -1.07
N PHE A 342 -20.64 -22.86 -0.12
CA PHE A 342 -20.59 -21.43 -0.37
C PHE A 342 -19.45 -21.08 -1.33
N LEU A 343 -18.24 -21.55 -1.06
CA LEU A 343 -17.09 -21.35 -1.94
C LEU A 343 -17.31 -21.95 -3.32
N ALA A 344 -17.90 -23.14 -3.40
CA ALA A 344 -18.22 -23.80 -4.67
C ALA A 344 -19.22 -23.00 -5.51
N ARG A 345 -20.21 -22.35 -4.88
CA ARG A 345 -21.24 -21.58 -5.58
C ARG A 345 -20.79 -20.19 -5.99
N TYR A 346 -20.04 -19.51 -5.13
CA TYR A 346 -19.75 -18.08 -5.30
C TYR A 346 -18.29 -17.79 -5.66
N GLY A 347 -17.35 -18.71 -5.43
CA GLY A 347 -15.91 -18.46 -5.55
C GLY A 347 -15.44 -18.01 -6.94
N GLU A 348 -16.10 -18.46 -8.00
CA GLU A 348 -15.79 -18.02 -9.37
C GLU A 348 -16.30 -16.62 -9.69
N ARG A 349 -17.28 -16.09 -8.94
CA ARG A 349 -17.86 -14.76 -9.18
C ARG A 349 -16.86 -13.65 -8.86
N ASP A 350 -16.93 -12.55 -9.61
CA ASP A 350 -16.08 -11.38 -9.39
C ASP A 350 -16.63 -10.49 -8.27
N ILE A 351 -16.57 -11.00 -7.04
CA ILE A 351 -17.04 -10.34 -5.81
C ILE A 351 -16.02 -10.54 -4.69
N THR A 352 -16.15 -9.76 -3.62
CA THR A 352 -15.30 -9.87 -2.43
C THR A 352 -16.05 -10.59 -1.29
N PHE A 353 -15.33 -11.37 -0.48
CA PHE A 353 -15.87 -12.09 0.67
C PHE A 353 -15.27 -11.55 1.96
N ALA A 354 -16.11 -11.15 2.91
CA ALA A 354 -15.72 -10.94 4.30
C ALA A 354 -16.15 -12.17 5.10
N ILE A 355 -15.18 -12.92 5.64
CA ILE A 355 -15.45 -14.19 6.33
C ILE A 355 -15.13 -14.00 7.81
N GLU A 356 -16.17 -13.91 8.65
CA GLU A 356 -16.02 -13.76 10.09
C GLU A 356 -15.75 -15.10 10.78
N LEU A 357 -14.62 -15.20 11.49
CA LEU A 357 -14.33 -16.29 12.42
C LEU A 357 -15.00 -15.99 13.77
N LYS A 358 -16.09 -16.69 14.08
CA LYS A 358 -16.86 -16.48 15.33
C LYS A 358 -16.19 -17.07 16.57
N ARG A 359 -15.39 -18.12 16.38
CA ARG A 359 -14.80 -18.92 17.46
C ARG A 359 -13.34 -19.19 17.20
N ARG A 360 -12.62 -19.53 18.28
CA ARG A 360 -11.22 -19.93 18.21
C ARG A 360 -11.06 -21.26 17.50
N GLY A 361 -9.97 -21.40 16.74
CA GLY A 361 -9.60 -22.66 16.08
C GLY A 361 -10.30 -22.90 14.75
N ALA A 362 -10.93 -21.88 14.17
CA ALA A 362 -11.54 -21.96 12.83
C ALA A 362 -10.58 -21.50 11.72
N ALA A 363 -9.56 -20.69 12.07
CA ALA A 363 -8.66 -20.06 11.10
C ALA A 363 -8.03 -21.06 10.11
N GLU A 364 -7.42 -22.14 10.59
CA GLU A 364 -6.73 -23.11 9.73
C GLU A 364 -7.69 -23.77 8.72
N ALA A 365 -8.83 -24.28 9.20
CA ALA A 365 -9.81 -24.97 8.36
C ALA A 365 -10.39 -24.04 7.29
N VAL A 366 -10.72 -22.79 7.65
CA VAL A 366 -11.24 -21.78 6.73
C VAL A 366 -10.19 -21.38 5.69
N VAL A 367 -8.96 -21.10 6.12
CA VAL A 367 -7.84 -20.74 5.24
C VAL A 367 -7.55 -21.87 4.23
N ASN A 368 -7.58 -23.12 4.68
CA ASN A 368 -7.34 -24.27 3.81
C ASN A 368 -8.41 -24.41 2.72
N LEU A 369 -9.69 -24.22 3.07
CA LEU A 369 -10.77 -24.20 2.07
C LEU A 369 -10.66 -23.01 1.11
N VAL A 370 -10.40 -21.80 1.63
CA VAL A 370 -10.20 -20.60 0.79
C VAL A 370 -9.06 -20.81 -0.22
N ARG A 371 -7.97 -21.44 0.21
CA ARG A 371 -6.84 -21.82 -0.67
C ARG A 371 -7.22 -22.92 -1.67
N GLN A 372 -7.93 -23.95 -1.22
CA GLN A 372 -8.37 -25.06 -2.08
C GLN A 372 -9.23 -24.56 -3.26
N TYR A 373 -10.05 -23.55 -3.03
CA TYR A 373 -10.89 -22.93 -4.07
C TYR A 373 -10.20 -21.79 -4.83
N GLY A 374 -8.96 -21.42 -4.48
CA GLY A 374 -8.19 -20.40 -5.18
C GLY A 374 -8.76 -18.98 -5.07
N VAL A 375 -9.46 -18.68 -3.97
CA VAL A 375 -10.15 -17.40 -3.75
C VAL A 375 -9.48 -16.50 -2.72
N GLU A 376 -8.21 -16.76 -2.36
CA GLU A 376 -7.49 -16.02 -1.32
C GLU A 376 -7.45 -14.51 -1.59
N LYS A 377 -7.33 -14.11 -2.86
CA LYS A 377 -7.31 -12.69 -3.28
C LYS A 377 -8.68 -12.02 -3.21
N LYS A 378 -9.77 -12.78 -3.05
CA LYS A 378 -11.14 -12.27 -2.92
C LYS A 378 -11.60 -12.26 -1.46
N CYS A 379 -10.88 -12.91 -0.55
CA CYS A 379 -11.28 -13.05 0.84
C CYS A 379 -10.56 -12.04 1.75
N VAL A 380 -11.33 -11.48 2.67
CA VAL A 380 -10.87 -10.81 3.89
C VAL A 380 -11.34 -11.64 5.06
N ILE A 381 -10.41 -12.22 5.82
CA ILE A 381 -10.77 -12.94 7.05
C ILE A 381 -10.89 -11.94 8.19
N THR A 382 -12.02 -11.96 8.90
CA THR A 382 -12.29 -11.03 10.00
C THR A 382 -12.66 -11.74 11.29
N SER A 383 -12.45 -11.08 12.44
CA SER A 383 -12.95 -11.57 13.73
C SER A 383 -13.02 -10.45 14.75
N PHE A 384 -13.92 -10.57 15.74
CA PHE A 384 -13.87 -9.80 16.99
C PHE A 384 -12.83 -10.37 17.98
N LEU A 385 -12.33 -11.58 17.76
CA LEU A 385 -11.30 -12.20 18.57
C LEU A 385 -9.93 -11.84 17.99
N PHE A 386 -9.27 -10.83 18.57
CA PHE A 386 -8.01 -10.30 18.02
C PHE A 386 -6.97 -11.40 17.74
N ASN A 387 -6.79 -12.31 18.69
CA ASN A 387 -5.81 -13.40 18.54
C ASN A 387 -6.20 -14.39 17.44
N GLU A 388 -7.49 -14.57 17.17
CA GLU A 388 -7.95 -15.44 16.07
C GLU A 388 -7.70 -14.77 14.72
N ALA A 389 -8.00 -13.46 14.60
CA ALA A 389 -7.66 -12.69 13.40
C ALA A 389 -6.15 -12.68 13.14
N ALA A 390 -5.34 -12.41 14.17
CA ALA A 390 -3.89 -12.41 14.06
C ALA A 390 -3.31 -13.79 13.70
N ALA A 391 -3.88 -14.88 14.23
CA ALA A 391 -3.44 -16.25 13.92
C ALA A 391 -3.54 -16.60 12.43
N VAL A 392 -4.41 -15.93 11.66
CA VAL A 392 -4.46 -16.11 10.19
C VAL A 392 -3.11 -15.87 9.53
N ARG A 393 -2.26 -14.99 10.09
CA ARG A 393 -0.91 -14.73 9.58
C ARG A 393 0.01 -15.95 9.61
N GLU A 394 -0.21 -16.88 10.53
CA GLU A 394 0.54 -18.14 10.63
C GLU A 394 0.23 -19.08 9.45
N TYR A 395 -1.03 -19.08 8.99
CA TYR A 395 -1.51 -19.97 7.93
C TYR A 395 -1.48 -19.33 6.53
N ALA A 396 -1.65 -18.01 6.45
CA ALA A 396 -1.78 -17.24 5.22
C ALA A 396 -1.21 -15.82 5.39
N PRO A 397 0.12 -15.65 5.35
CA PRO A 397 0.79 -14.36 5.60
C PRO A 397 0.47 -13.26 4.58
N HIS A 398 -0.07 -13.62 3.41
CA HIS A 398 -0.38 -12.69 2.32
C HIS A 398 -1.88 -12.42 2.12
N MET A 399 -2.76 -13.11 2.86
CA MET A 399 -4.20 -12.92 2.72
C MET A 399 -4.64 -11.67 3.49
N THR A 400 -5.64 -10.95 3.01
CA THR A 400 -6.14 -9.76 3.72
C THR A 400 -6.81 -10.19 5.03
N VAL A 401 -6.47 -9.52 6.13
CA VAL A 401 -7.10 -9.76 7.44
C VAL A 401 -7.68 -8.46 7.98
N GLY A 402 -8.90 -8.54 8.49
CA GLY A 402 -9.58 -7.44 9.17
C GLY A 402 -9.84 -7.71 10.64
N TYR A 403 -9.91 -6.65 11.44
CA TYR A 403 -10.28 -6.74 12.86
C TYR A 403 -11.57 -5.97 13.15
N LEU A 404 -12.58 -6.68 13.66
CA LEU A 404 -13.87 -6.13 14.06
C LEU A 404 -13.79 -5.56 15.47
N THR A 405 -14.20 -4.31 15.62
CA THR A 405 -14.10 -3.63 16.92
C THR A 405 -15.24 -2.65 17.19
N SER A 406 -15.62 -2.55 18.47
CA SER A 406 -16.57 -1.55 18.99
C SER A 406 -15.88 -0.31 19.56
N THR A 407 -14.55 -0.29 19.61
CA THR A 407 -13.73 0.83 20.13
C THR A 407 -12.42 0.93 19.35
N VAL A 408 -11.95 2.14 19.10
CA VAL A 408 -10.65 2.36 18.45
C VAL A 408 -9.82 3.29 19.32
N ASN A 409 -8.60 2.86 19.66
CA ASN A 409 -7.63 3.63 20.42
C ASN A 409 -6.21 3.32 19.92
N ASP A 410 -5.23 4.11 20.34
CA ASP A 410 -3.85 4.01 19.84
C ASP A 410 -3.19 2.66 20.15
N GLU A 411 -3.51 2.05 21.30
CA GLU A 411 -3.00 0.74 21.68
C GLU A 411 -3.48 -0.35 20.70
N LEU A 412 -4.77 -0.34 20.36
CA LEU A 412 -5.33 -1.27 19.38
C LEU A 412 -4.69 -1.05 18.01
N ILE A 413 -4.58 0.20 17.58
CA ILE A 413 -3.97 0.56 16.29
C ILE A 413 -2.53 0.06 16.22
N ALA A 414 -1.73 0.29 17.27
CA ALA A 414 -0.35 -0.19 17.33
C ALA A 414 -0.27 -1.72 17.21
N ARG A 415 -1.12 -2.45 17.94
CA ARG A 415 -1.19 -3.91 17.87
C ARG A 415 -1.61 -4.41 16.49
N MET A 416 -2.58 -3.75 15.85
CA MET A 416 -3.02 -4.10 14.48
C MET A 416 -1.88 -3.92 13.47
N LEU A 417 -1.12 -2.84 13.57
CA LEU A 417 0.05 -2.59 12.71
C LEU A 417 1.16 -3.63 12.95
N GLU A 418 1.44 -3.99 14.20
CA GLU A 418 2.44 -4.99 14.58
C GLU A 418 2.09 -6.39 14.02
N CYS A 419 0.83 -6.80 14.11
CA CYS A 419 0.36 -8.06 13.54
C CYS A 419 0.10 -8.00 12.03
N GLY A 420 0.28 -6.83 11.40
CA GLY A 420 0.02 -6.62 9.98
C GLY A 420 -1.44 -6.85 9.58
N ILE A 421 -2.40 -6.41 10.38
CA ILE A 421 -3.84 -6.43 10.05
C ILE A 421 -4.12 -5.32 9.04
N ASP A 422 -4.73 -5.65 7.89
CA ASP A 422 -4.89 -4.71 6.76
C ASP A 422 -6.17 -3.86 6.85
N GLU A 423 -7.22 -4.39 7.46
CA GLU A 423 -8.54 -3.76 7.49
C GLU A 423 -9.01 -3.48 8.93
N LEU A 424 -9.28 -2.22 9.24
CA LEU A 424 -9.96 -1.83 10.46
C LEU A 424 -11.47 -1.88 10.21
N CYS A 425 -12.18 -2.67 11.02
CA CYS A 425 -13.62 -2.84 10.89
C CYS A 425 -14.34 -2.22 12.12
N PRO A 426 -14.54 -0.90 12.16
CA PRO A 426 -15.16 -0.23 13.29
C PRO A 426 -16.69 -0.36 13.26
N LYS A 427 -17.32 -0.28 14.44
CA LYS A 427 -18.77 -0.07 14.52
C LYS A 427 -19.13 1.23 13.81
N ALA A 428 -20.19 1.21 13.01
CA ALA A 428 -20.60 2.34 12.16
C ALA A 428 -20.82 3.65 12.95
N SER A 429 -21.19 3.56 14.23
CA SER A 429 -21.33 4.73 15.12
C SER A 429 -20.02 5.46 15.43
N LEU A 430 -18.86 4.87 15.11
CA LEU A 430 -17.53 5.48 15.28
C LEU A 430 -17.03 6.14 13.99
N VAL A 431 -17.75 6.00 12.87
CA VAL A 431 -17.27 6.43 11.57
C VAL A 431 -17.58 7.91 11.36
N THR A 432 -16.52 8.69 11.15
CA THR A 432 -16.55 10.07 10.69
C THR A 432 -15.51 10.25 9.58
N ALA A 433 -15.65 11.30 8.75
CA ALA A 433 -14.68 11.57 7.69
C ALA A 433 -13.24 11.71 8.24
N ASP A 434 -13.07 12.46 9.33
CA ASP A 434 -11.77 12.66 9.98
C ASP A 434 -11.17 11.34 10.51
N ALA A 435 -12.00 10.47 11.08
CA ALA A 435 -11.54 9.17 11.59
C ALA A 435 -11.11 8.25 10.44
N VAL A 436 -11.90 8.21 9.35
CA VAL A 436 -11.58 7.42 8.16
C VAL A 436 -10.27 7.88 7.54
N GLU A 437 -10.09 9.20 7.32
CA GLU A 437 -8.84 9.72 6.77
C GLU A 437 -7.65 9.39 7.69
N ALA A 438 -7.80 9.54 9.01
CA ALA A 438 -6.76 9.19 9.97
C ALA A 438 -6.36 7.70 9.87
N TRP A 439 -7.31 6.78 9.70
CA TRP A 439 -7.03 5.35 9.54
C TRP A 439 -6.44 5.01 8.17
N HIS A 440 -6.89 5.68 7.11
CA HIS A 440 -6.31 5.58 5.77
C HIS A 440 -4.84 6.04 5.75
N ARG A 441 -4.51 7.09 6.50
CA ARG A 441 -3.12 7.56 6.67
C ARG A 441 -2.22 6.56 7.40
N LEU A 442 -2.81 5.64 8.16
CA LEU A 442 -2.10 4.50 8.76
C LEU A 442 -2.03 3.29 7.82
N GLY A 443 -2.69 3.37 6.66
CA GLY A 443 -2.70 2.35 5.61
C GLY A 443 -3.78 1.29 5.77
N PHE A 444 -4.70 1.45 6.73
CA PHE A 444 -5.83 0.54 6.86
C PHE A 444 -6.84 0.77 5.72
N ASN A 445 -7.47 -0.30 5.25
CA ASN A 445 -8.81 -0.17 4.69
C ASN A 445 -9.83 -0.05 5.85
N VAL A 446 -10.92 0.67 5.63
CA VAL A 446 -11.94 0.90 6.65
C VAL A 446 -13.27 0.31 6.19
N ARG A 447 -13.75 -0.74 6.87
CA ARG A 447 -15.03 -1.37 6.58
C ARG A 447 -15.97 -1.32 7.78
N ALA A 448 -17.04 -0.54 7.72
CA ALA A 448 -17.93 -0.40 8.85
C ALA A 448 -18.86 -1.60 9.04
N TRP A 449 -19.19 -1.93 10.29
CA TRP A 449 -20.22 -2.90 10.63
C TRP A 449 -21.29 -2.32 11.56
N GLY A 450 -22.43 -2.99 11.69
CA GLY A 450 -23.51 -2.53 12.57
C GLY A 450 -24.28 -1.33 12.02
N VAL A 451 -24.46 -1.28 10.69
CA VAL A 451 -25.31 -0.30 10.00
C VAL A 451 -26.78 -0.66 10.24
N THR A 452 -27.45 0.07 11.12
CA THR A 452 -28.83 -0.25 11.55
C THR A 452 -29.92 0.39 10.71
N ASP A 453 -29.60 1.46 9.99
CA ASP A 453 -30.56 2.23 9.19
C ASP A 453 -29.87 2.97 8.04
N GLU A 454 -30.67 3.55 7.14
CA GLU A 454 -30.20 4.29 5.98
C GLU A 454 -29.45 5.57 6.33
N ALA A 455 -29.70 6.20 7.48
CA ALA A 455 -29.01 7.43 7.86
C ALA A 455 -27.55 7.10 8.20
N ILE A 456 -27.32 6.07 9.02
CA ILE A 456 -25.97 5.57 9.31
C ILE A 456 -25.28 5.06 8.04
N MET A 457 -26.01 4.33 7.17
CA MET A 457 -25.49 3.87 5.88
C MET A 457 -24.93 5.03 5.06
N ARG A 458 -25.69 6.13 4.92
CA ARG A 458 -25.26 7.32 4.19
C ARG A 458 -24.05 7.96 4.85
N THR A 459 -24.04 8.10 6.18
CA THR A 459 -22.89 8.62 6.93
C THR A 459 -21.61 7.83 6.66
N VAL A 460 -21.67 6.50 6.72
CA VAL A 460 -20.49 5.65 6.47
C VAL A 460 -19.97 5.83 5.05
N TYR A 461 -20.86 5.79 4.05
CA TYR A 461 -20.46 5.98 2.65
C TYR A 461 -19.88 7.38 2.45
N ASP A 462 -20.57 8.43 2.87
CA ASP A 462 -20.13 9.81 2.66
C ASP A 462 -18.84 10.15 3.42
N ALA A 463 -18.57 9.51 4.56
CA ALA A 463 -17.31 9.61 5.30
C ALA A 463 -16.09 9.04 4.55
N GLY A 464 -16.29 8.32 3.44
CA GLY A 464 -15.20 7.79 2.61
C GLY A 464 -14.69 6.42 3.05
N ALA A 465 -15.46 5.65 3.82
CA ALA A 465 -15.11 4.25 4.13
C ALA A 465 -14.97 3.43 2.84
N ASP A 466 -14.20 2.33 2.89
CA ASP A 466 -13.95 1.45 1.74
C ASP A 466 -15.07 0.41 1.53
N GLY A 467 -15.90 0.19 2.54
CA GLY A 467 -17.01 -0.74 2.46
C GLY A 467 -17.84 -0.73 3.73
N MET A 468 -18.96 -1.44 3.69
CA MET A 468 -19.75 -1.72 4.88
C MET A 468 -20.51 -3.02 4.75
N THR A 469 -20.84 -3.63 5.89
CA THR A 469 -21.82 -4.72 5.96
C THR A 469 -23.20 -4.14 6.21
N VAL A 470 -24.15 -4.44 5.33
CA VAL A 470 -25.52 -3.92 5.42
C VAL A 470 -26.54 -5.03 5.22
N ASN A 471 -27.62 -5.02 6.01
CA ASN A 471 -28.68 -6.05 5.94
C ASN A 471 -29.58 -5.89 4.70
N PHE A 472 -29.59 -4.68 4.12
CA PHE A 472 -30.44 -4.21 3.03
C PHE A 472 -29.59 -3.69 1.85
N PRO A 473 -28.89 -4.59 1.13
CA PRO A 473 -27.93 -4.19 0.09
C PRO A 473 -28.54 -3.36 -1.04
N ASP A 474 -29.82 -3.55 -1.35
CA ASP A 474 -30.58 -2.81 -2.37
C ASP A 474 -30.57 -1.30 -2.14
N LYS A 475 -30.75 -0.89 -0.88
CA LYS A 475 -30.79 0.54 -0.53
C LYS A 475 -29.42 1.19 -0.64
N LEU A 476 -28.35 0.45 -0.33
CA LEU A 476 -26.99 0.95 -0.49
C LEU A 476 -26.63 1.07 -1.97
N THR A 477 -26.95 0.06 -2.78
CA THR A 477 -26.79 0.12 -4.24
C THR A 477 -27.50 1.34 -4.82
N ALA A 478 -28.79 1.53 -4.49
CA ALA A 478 -29.57 2.66 -4.97
C ALA A 478 -29.00 4.02 -4.53
N TYR A 479 -28.35 4.09 -3.36
CA TYR A 479 -27.69 5.32 -2.90
C TYR A 479 -26.40 5.61 -3.68
N ILE A 480 -25.59 4.58 -3.94
CA ILE A 480 -24.34 4.70 -4.68
C ILE A 480 -24.61 5.15 -6.13
N GLU A 481 -25.62 4.59 -6.80
CA GLU A 481 -25.99 4.94 -8.17
C GLU A 481 -26.45 6.40 -8.36
N GLN A 482 -26.79 7.10 -7.27
CA GLN A 482 -27.20 8.51 -7.28
C GLN A 482 -26.02 9.49 -7.15
N LYS A 483 -24.80 8.98 -6.91
CA LYS A 483 -23.57 9.77 -6.66
C LYS A 483 -22.67 9.72 -7.88
#